data_AF-A0ZZA7-F1
#
_entry.id   AF-A0ZZA7-F1
#
_cell.length_a   1.000
_cell.length_b   1.000
_cell.length_c   1.000
_cell.angle_alpha   90.00
_cell.angle_beta   90.00
_cell.angle_gamma   90.00
#
_symmetry.space_group_name_H-M   'P 1'
#
loop_
_entity.id
_entity.type
_entity.pdbx_description
1 polymer ?
#
loop_
_entity_poly.entity_id
_entity_poly.type
_entity_poly.pdbx_seq_one_letter_code
_entity_poly.pdbx_strand_id
1 'polypeptide(L)'
;MLEGFKKFIARGNMIDMAVGVVMGGAVTTVVNSIVNSVINPFIAMIFGKPNMDGLLAITFNGATVSFGAVLGAILNFLIIAAAVYFCILVPINKFRDMTEALLAKTKLAEQKEAEEKAAEEPSAEEQTVQLLQQIRDELAKQNTARN
;
A
#
# COMPACT_ATOMS: atom_id res chain seq x y z
N MET A 1 -36.29 -3.98 1.66
CA MET A 1 -35.30 -4.25 0.59
C MET A 1 -34.26 -3.13 0.50
N LEU A 2 -34.64 -1.88 0.21
CA LEU A 2 -33.72 -0.73 0.09
C LEU A 2 -32.92 -0.43 1.37
N GLU A 3 -33.54 -0.49 2.55
CA GLU A 3 -32.83 -0.30 3.83
C GLU A 3 -31.83 -1.42 4.11
N GLY A 4 -32.18 -2.67 3.78
CA GLY A 4 -31.29 -3.83 3.91
C GLY A 4 -30.10 -3.75 2.96
N PHE A 5 -30.32 -3.25 1.74
CA PHE A 5 -29.27 -3.00 0.76
C PHE A 5 -28.34 -1.85 1.19
N LYS A 6 -28.89 -0.74 1.70
CA LYS A 6 -28.09 0.35 2.28
C LYS A 6 -27.24 -0.13 3.45
N LYS A 7 -27.79 -0.97 4.34
CA LYS A 7 -27.06 -1.56 5.48
C LYS A 7 -25.99 -2.58 5.05
N PHE A 8 -26.15 -3.20 3.89
CA PHE A 8 -25.17 -4.12 3.30
C PHE A 8 -23.99 -3.37 2.67
N ILE A 9 -24.26 -2.34 1.86
CA ILE A 9 -23.23 -1.46 1.28
C ILE A 9 -22.48 -0.71 2.39
N ALA A 10 -23.17 -0.22 3.42
CA ALA A 10 -22.57 0.51 4.53
C ALA A 10 -21.60 -0.32 5.40
N ARG A 11 -21.44 -1.63 5.13
CA ARG A 11 -20.47 -2.50 5.80
C ARG A 11 -19.01 -2.18 5.42
N GLY A 12 -18.76 -1.17 4.57
CA GLY A 12 -17.44 -0.64 4.21
C GLY A 12 -16.67 -1.54 3.24
N ASN A 13 -16.45 -2.80 3.62
CA ASN A 13 -15.70 -3.79 2.83
C ASN A 13 -16.25 -4.00 1.41
N MET A 14 -17.56 -3.87 1.21
CA MET A 14 -18.16 -4.00 -0.13
C MET A 14 -17.86 -2.81 -1.04
N ILE A 15 -17.81 -1.59 -0.48
CA ILE A 15 -17.59 -0.36 -1.24
C ILE A 15 -16.15 -0.36 -1.77
N ASP A 16 -15.18 -0.65 -0.91
CA ASP A 16 -13.76 -0.66 -1.30
C ASP A 16 -13.47 -1.73 -2.36
N MET A 17 -14.08 -2.91 -2.23
CA MET A 17 -14.00 -3.97 -3.25
C MET A 17 -14.67 -3.54 -4.56
N ALA A 18 -15.85 -2.91 -4.51
CA ALA A 18 -16.53 -2.44 -5.71
C ALA A 18 -15.74 -1.36 -6.43
N VAL A 19 -15.17 -0.40 -5.69
CA VAL A 19 -14.30 0.66 -6.25
C VAL A 19 -13.06 0.03 -6.88
N GLY A 20 -12.43 -0.94 -6.20
CA GLY A 20 -11.26 -1.66 -6.72
C GLY A 20 -11.54 -2.35 -8.07
N VAL A 21 -12.67 -3.04 -8.21
CA VAL A 21 -13.05 -3.72 -9.46
C VAL A 21 -13.33 -2.72 -10.59
N VAL A 22 -14.08 -1.64 -10.31
CA VAL A 22 -14.40 -0.61 -11.31
C VAL A 22 -13.14 0.12 -11.78
N MET A 23 -12.28 0.54 -10.85
CA MET A 23 -11.01 1.19 -11.17
C MET A 23 -10.07 0.25 -11.92
N GLY A 24 -9.99 -1.03 -11.52
CA GLY A 24 -9.19 -2.04 -12.23
C GLY A 24 -9.61 -2.21 -13.69
N GLY A 25 -10.93 -2.25 -13.96
CA GLY A 25 -11.46 -2.30 -15.32
C GLY A 25 -11.13 -1.06 -16.15
N ALA A 26 -11.25 0.13 -15.55
CA ALA A 26 -10.94 1.39 -16.24
C ALA A 26 -9.46 1.50 -16.61
N VAL A 27 -8.55 1.18 -15.69
CA VAL A 27 -7.10 1.18 -15.95
C VAL A 27 -6.74 0.18 -17.05
N THR A 28 -7.30 -1.03 -16.98
CA THR A 28 -7.08 -2.06 -18.01
C THR A 28 -7.49 -1.56 -19.38
N THR A 29 -8.61 -0.84 -19.49
CA THR A 29 -9.09 -0.25 -20.75
C THR A 29 -8.10 0.77 -21.32
N VAL A 30 -7.57 1.67 -20.48
CA VAL A 30 -6.58 2.67 -20.90
C VAL A 30 -5.29 2.01 -21.37
N VAL A 31 -4.77 1.04 -20.61
CA VAL A 31 -3.55 0.32 -20.98
C VAL A 31 -3.75 -0.46 -22.28
N ASN A 32 -4.89 -1.16 -22.42
CA ASN A 32 -5.23 -1.89 -23.65
C ASN A 32 -5.31 -0.95 -24.86
N SER A 33 -5.85 0.26 -24.70
CA SER A 33 -5.87 1.24 -25.78
C SER A 33 -4.46 1.63 -26.21
N ILE A 34 -3.53 1.85 -25.27
CA ILE A 34 -2.14 2.17 -25.60
C ILE A 34 -1.47 0.99 -26.29
N VAL A 35 -1.67 -0.23 -25.80
CA VAL A 35 -1.08 -1.43 -26.41
C VAL A 35 -1.63 -1.64 -27.83
N ASN A 36 -2.94 -1.54 -28.01
CA ASN A 36 -3.57 -1.77 -29.31
C ASN A 36 -3.25 -0.65 -30.33
N SER A 37 -3.13 0.60 -29.88
CA SER A 37 -2.92 1.75 -30.77
C SER A 37 -1.46 2.08 -31.03
N VAL A 38 -0.53 1.69 -30.14
CA VAL A 38 0.89 2.01 -30.26
C VAL A 38 1.70 0.73 -30.46
N ILE A 39 1.65 -0.18 -29.50
CA ILE A 39 2.52 -1.37 -29.46
C ILE A 39 2.19 -2.34 -30.60
N ASN A 40 0.93 -2.69 -30.81
CA ASN A 40 0.54 -3.66 -31.85
C ASN A 40 0.95 -3.19 -33.26
N PRO A 41 0.77 -1.92 -33.66
CA PRO A 41 1.33 -1.40 -34.92
C PRO A 41 2.85 -1.49 -35.04
N PHE A 42 3.60 -1.23 -33.96
CA PHE A 42 5.06 -1.40 -33.98
C PHE A 42 5.47 -2.86 -34.16
N ILE A 43 4.78 -3.78 -33.49
CA ILE A 43 4.97 -5.23 -33.70
C ILE A 43 4.59 -5.60 -35.14
N ALA A 44 3.50 -5.05 -35.66
CA ALA A 44 3.05 -5.25 -37.04
C ALA A 44 4.08 -4.82 -38.08
N MET A 45 4.76 -3.70 -37.82
CA MET A 45 5.79 -3.15 -38.71
C MET A 45 7.03 -4.05 -38.76
N ILE A 46 7.42 -4.64 -37.63
CA ILE A 46 8.61 -5.51 -37.54
C ILE A 46 8.32 -6.92 -38.10
N PHE A 47 7.13 -7.46 -37.81
CA PHE A 47 6.76 -8.83 -38.17
C PHE A 47 5.85 -8.94 -39.39
N GLY A 48 5.51 -7.82 -40.03
CA GLY A 48 4.71 -7.75 -41.25
C GLY A 48 3.21 -8.03 -41.10
N LYS A 49 2.73 -8.42 -39.91
CA LYS A 49 1.30 -8.60 -39.61
C LYS A 49 0.93 -8.06 -38.22
N PRO A 50 -0.23 -7.37 -38.06
CA PRO A 50 -0.72 -6.86 -36.78
C PRO A 50 -0.96 -7.94 -35.74
N ASN A 51 -1.34 -9.13 -36.22
CA ASN A 51 -1.52 -10.30 -35.39
C ASN A 51 -0.58 -11.40 -35.88
N MET A 52 0.06 -12.03 -34.91
CA MET A 52 0.84 -13.26 -35.09
C MET A 52 -0.05 -14.44 -35.53
N ASP A 53 -1.36 -14.25 -35.73
CA ASP A 53 -2.31 -15.26 -36.23
C ASP A 53 -1.84 -15.96 -37.52
N GLY A 54 -0.99 -15.32 -38.33
CA GLY A 54 -0.44 -15.89 -39.57
C GLY A 54 0.85 -16.70 -39.42
N LEU A 55 1.54 -16.64 -38.27
CA LEU A 55 2.71 -17.46 -37.99
C LEU A 55 2.22 -18.83 -37.52
N LEU A 56 2.37 -19.84 -38.39
CA LEU A 56 1.97 -21.24 -38.14
C LEU A 56 0.44 -21.46 -38.01
N ALA A 57 -0.38 -20.77 -38.80
CA ALA A 57 -1.77 -21.17 -38.99
C ALA A 57 -1.81 -22.48 -39.80
N ILE A 58 -1.95 -23.61 -39.11
CA ILE A 58 -2.22 -24.88 -39.75
C ILE A 58 -3.73 -25.11 -39.70
N THR A 59 -4.38 -25.02 -40.85
CA THR A 59 -5.82 -25.27 -40.97
C THR A 59 -6.04 -26.77 -41.09
N PHE A 60 -6.54 -27.41 -40.04
CA PHE A 60 -7.03 -28.79 -40.10
C PHE A 60 -8.55 -28.79 -39.91
N ASN A 61 -9.28 -29.32 -40.89
CA ASN A 61 -10.72 -29.60 -40.80
C ASN A 61 -11.61 -28.41 -40.36
N GLY A 62 -11.34 -27.20 -40.86
CA GLY A 62 -12.11 -25.99 -40.55
C GLY A 62 -11.74 -25.27 -39.25
N ALA A 63 -10.82 -25.84 -38.45
CA ALA A 63 -10.25 -25.19 -37.27
C ALA A 63 -8.89 -24.58 -37.62
N THR A 64 -8.77 -23.26 -37.46
CA THR A 64 -7.48 -22.55 -37.60
C THR A 64 -6.80 -22.55 -36.23
N VAL A 65 -5.79 -23.40 -36.05
CA VAL A 65 -4.94 -23.36 -34.85
C VAL A 65 -3.76 -22.45 -35.15
N SER A 66 -3.88 -21.19 -34.73
CA SER A 66 -2.84 -20.18 -34.89
C SER A 66 -1.99 -20.12 -33.62
N PHE A 67 -0.85 -20.82 -33.62
CA PHE A 67 0.12 -20.76 -32.52
C PHE A 67 0.63 -19.34 -32.26
N GLY A 68 0.74 -18.53 -33.32
CA GLY A 68 1.12 -17.15 -33.15
C GLY A 68 0.03 -16.30 -32.47
N ALA A 69 -1.26 -16.63 -32.54
CA ALA A 69 -2.30 -15.94 -31.77
C ALA A 69 -2.03 -16.01 -30.26
N VAL A 70 -1.65 -17.21 -29.80
CA VAL A 70 -1.31 -17.48 -28.39
C VAL A 70 -0.04 -16.74 -28.00
N LEU A 71 1.00 -16.76 -28.84
CA LEU A 71 2.23 -16.04 -28.59
C LEU A 71 2.01 -14.51 -28.53
N GLY A 72 1.16 -13.99 -29.42
CA GLY A 72 0.75 -12.58 -29.43
C GLY A 72 -0.04 -12.20 -28.17
N ALA A 73 -0.94 -13.07 -27.71
CA ALA A 73 -1.68 -12.86 -26.47
C ALA A 73 -0.76 -12.85 -25.24
N ILE A 74 0.23 -13.75 -25.18
CA ILE A 74 1.24 -13.79 -24.12
C ILE A 74 2.09 -12.51 -24.13
N LEU A 75 2.55 -12.08 -25.31
CA LEU A 75 3.33 -10.85 -25.44
C LEU A 75 2.52 -9.63 -25.01
N ASN A 76 1.26 -9.52 -25.45
CA ASN A 76 0.36 -8.44 -25.07
C ASN A 76 0.13 -8.43 -23.54
N PHE A 77 -0.14 -9.60 -22.93
CA PHE A 77 -0.24 -9.74 -21.48
C PHE A 77 1.02 -9.26 -20.76
N LEU A 78 2.21 -9.63 -21.25
CA LEU A 78 3.48 -9.22 -20.66
C LEU A 78 3.67 -7.69 -20.71
N ILE A 79 3.26 -7.06 -21.82
CA ILE A 79 3.35 -5.61 -22.01
C ILE A 79 2.36 -4.87 -21.11
N ILE A 80 1.11 -5.33 -21.01
CA ILE A 80 0.13 -4.77 -20.07
C ILE A 80 0.65 -4.89 -18.64
N ALA A 81 1.15 -6.06 -18.25
CA ALA A 81 1.71 -6.30 -16.92
C ALA A 81 2.89 -5.37 -16.62
N ALA A 82 3.80 -5.18 -17.58
CA ALA A 82 4.92 -4.26 -17.45
C ALA A 82 4.48 -2.80 -17.34
N ALA A 83 3.51 -2.38 -18.15
CA ALA A 83 2.96 -1.01 -18.13
C ALA A 83 2.25 -0.72 -16.80
N VAL A 84 1.42 -1.64 -16.30
CA VAL A 84 0.77 -1.50 -14.99
C VAL A 84 1.81 -1.51 -13.86
N TYR A 85 2.82 -2.39 -13.93
CA TYR A 85 3.88 -2.43 -12.95
C TYR A 85 4.64 -1.10 -12.87
N PHE A 86 5.07 -0.56 -14.01
CA PHE A 86 5.87 0.65 -14.06
C PHE A 86 5.06 1.92 -13.77
N CYS A 87 3.85 2.04 -14.32
CA CYS A 87 3.04 3.26 -14.18
C CYS A 87 2.27 3.33 -12.86
N ILE A 88 1.93 2.19 -12.24
CA ILE A 88 1.10 2.15 -11.03
C ILE A 88 1.88 1.58 -9.84
N LEU A 89 2.48 0.40 -9.99
CA LEU A 89 3.10 -0.28 -8.85
C LEU A 89 4.37 0.42 -8.36
N VAL A 90 5.27 0.84 -9.26
CA VAL A 90 6.51 1.55 -8.92
C VAL A 90 6.25 2.87 -8.18
N PRO A 91 5.39 3.80 -8.66
CA PRO A 91 5.11 5.01 -7.91
C PRO A 91 4.39 4.72 -6.60
N ILE A 92 3.43 3.79 -6.58
CA ILE A 92 2.74 3.44 -5.33
C ILE A 92 3.71 2.88 -4.29
N ASN A 93 4.61 1.96 -4.67
CA ASN A 93 5.63 1.43 -3.76
C ASN A 93 6.52 2.56 -3.24
N LYS A 94 6.97 3.45 -4.14
CA LYS A 94 7.82 4.59 -3.77
C LYS A 94 7.13 5.56 -2.80
N PHE A 95 5.83 5.82 -2.99
CA PHE A 95 5.05 6.65 -2.07
C PHE A 95 4.78 5.95 -0.73
N ARG A 96 4.55 4.64 -0.75
CA ARG A 96 4.34 3.85 0.47
C ARG A 96 5.60 3.82 1.33
N ASP A 97 6.77 3.60 0.74
CA ASP A 97 8.06 3.64 1.43
C ASP A 97 8.33 5.01 2.06
N MET A 98 7.97 6.09 1.37
CA MET A 98 8.10 7.45 1.88
C MET A 98 7.14 7.74 3.05
N THR A 99 5.93 7.17 3.00
CA THR A 99 4.91 7.30 4.04
C THR A 99 5.27 6.49 5.28
N GLU A 100 5.76 5.27 5.11
CA GLU A 100 6.27 4.42 6.20
C GLU A 100 7.51 5.04 6.86
N ALA A 101 8.42 5.65 6.09
CA ALA A 101 9.56 6.38 6.62
C ALA A 101 9.17 7.63 7.42
N LEU A 102 8.14 8.36 6.99
CA LEU A 102 7.59 9.50 7.72
C LEU A 102 6.94 9.06 9.03
N LEU A 103 6.09 8.03 8.99
CA LEU A 103 5.44 7.48 10.18
C LEU A 103 6.44 6.90 11.19
N ALA A 104 7.52 6.26 10.71
CA ALA A 104 8.59 5.76 11.58
C ALA A 104 9.34 6.91 12.27
N LYS A 105 9.63 8.00 11.55
CA LYS A 105 10.25 9.20 12.13
C LYS A 105 9.35 9.87 13.16
N THR A 106 8.05 9.97 12.91
CA THR A 106 7.10 10.53 13.87
C THR A 106 7.02 9.69 15.14
N LYS A 107 6.91 8.37 15.03
CA LYS A 107 6.89 7.47 16.20
C LYS A 107 8.18 7.51 17.01
N LEU A 108 9.33 7.62 16.33
CA LEU A 108 10.64 7.78 16.99
C LEU A 108 10.78 9.14 17.67
N ALA A 109 10.21 10.21 17.09
CA ALA A 109 10.18 11.54 17.70
C ALA A 109 9.25 11.55 18.93
N GLU A 110 8.06 10.97 18.83
CA GLU A 110 7.12 10.81 19.95
C GLU A 110 7.72 9.95 21.09
N GLN A 111 8.46 8.89 20.76
CA GLN A 111 9.17 8.07 21.75
C GLN A 111 10.27 8.84 22.45
N LYS A 112 11.07 9.63 21.71
CA LYS A 112 12.12 10.48 22.29
C LYS A 112 11.55 11.59 23.16
N GLU A 113 10.49 12.25 22.71
CA GLU A 113 9.79 13.27 23.51
C GLU A 113 9.14 12.67 24.77
N ALA A 114 8.66 11.42 24.70
CA ALA A 114 8.13 10.70 25.86
C ALA A 114 9.24 10.25 26.83
N GLU A 115 10.40 9.81 26.33
CA GLU A 115 11.57 9.47 27.15
C GLU A 115 12.18 10.72 27.81
N GLU A 116 12.22 11.85 27.10
CA GLU A 116 12.73 13.12 27.61
C GLU A 116 11.79 13.71 28.68
N LYS A 117 10.47 13.65 28.48
CA LYS A 117 9.48 13.99 29.53
C LYS A 117 9.53 13.04 30.72
N ALA A 118 9.73 11.75 30.50
CA ALA A 118 9.86 10.77 31.58
C ALA A 118 11.18 10.91 32.36
N ALA A 119 12.21 11.52 31.76
CA ALA A 119 13.48 11.84 32.43
C ALA A 119 13.46 13.21 33.14
N GLU A 120 12.56 14.12 32.76
CA GLU A 120 12.34 15.41 33.44
C GLU A 120 11.42 15.27 34.68
N GLU A 121 10.54 14.28 34.70
CA GLU A 121 9.77 13.94 35.89
C GLU A 121 10.68 13.26 36.93
N PRO A 122 10.80 13.78 38.16
CA PRO A 122 11.64 13.18 39.18
C PRO A 122 11.22 11.72 39.36
N SER A 123 12.18 10.81 39.21
CA SER A 123 11.93 9.37 39.22
C SER A 123 11.16 8.97 40.48
N ALA A 124 10.31 7.95 40.40
CA ALA A 124 9.55 7.46 41.56
C ALA A 124 10.46 7.19 42.77
N GLU A 125 11.71 6.80 42.54
CA GLU A 125 12.72 6.62 43.59
C GLU A 125 13.15 7.98 44.18
N GLU A 126 13.38 9.01 43.37
CA GLU A 126 13.71 10.36 43.83
C GLU A 126 12.57 10.98 44.65
N GLN A 127 11.32 10.75 44.24
CA GLN A 127 10.14 11.18 45.00
C GLN A 127 10.06 10.50 46.37
N THR A 128 10.36 9.19 46.45
CA THR A 128 10.39 8.48 47.74
C THR A 128 11.52 8.97 48.64
N VAL A 129 12.70 9.26 48.10
CA VAL A 129 13.83 9.81 48.87
C VAL A 129 13.51 11.20 49.39
N GLN A 130 12.88 12.07 48.59
CA GLN A 130 12.44 13.40 49.03
C GLN A 130 11.35 13.30 50.11
N LEU A 131 10.39 12.38 49.97
CA LEU A 131 9.33 12.16 50.95
C LEU A 131 9.89 11.67 52.29
N LEU A 132 10.83 10.73 52.26
CA LEU A 132 11.49 10.22 53.46
C LEU A 132 12.32 11.29 54.18
N GLN A 133 12.97 12.18 53.42
CA GLN A 133 13.67 13.34 54.00
C GLN A 133 12.72 14.31 54.68
N GLN A 134 11.57 14.62 54.06
CA GLN A 134 10.55 15.48 54.67
C GLN A 134 9.99 14.86 55.96
N ILE A 135 9.67 13.56 55.95
CA ILE A 135 9.18 12.84 57.14
C ILE A 135 10.21 12.89 58.27
N ARG A 136 11.50 12.69 57.97
CA ARG A 136 12.59 12.79 58.97
C ARG A 136 12.63 14.17 59.60
N ASP A 137 12.55 15.22 58.79
CA ASP A 137 12.68 16.60 59.25
C ASP A 137 11.47 17.03 60.07
N GLU A 138 10.26 16.61 59.70
CA GLU A 138 9.04 16.82 60.50
C GLU A 138 9.09 16.07 61.84
N LEU A 139 9.55 14.81 61.85
CA LEU A 139 9.71 14.04 63.07
C LEU A 139 10.75 14.65 64.01
N ALA A 140 11.88 15.13 63.46
CA ALA A 140 12.88 15.85 64.23
C ALA A 140 12.25 17.09 64.89
N LYS A 141 11.49 17.88 64.12
CA LYS A 141 10.80 19.08 64.60
C LYS A 141 9.80 18.77 65.73
N GLN A 142 8.99 17.72 65.58
CA GLN A 142 8.05 17.26 66.61
C GLN A 142 8.77 16.79 67.89
N ASN A 143 9.90 16.10 67.76
CA ASN A 143 10.65 15.62 68.92
C ASN A 143 11.30 16.77 69.72
N THR A 144 11.77 17.82 69.03
CA THR A 144 12.23 19.06 69.68
C THR A 144 11.09 19.86 70.33
N ALA A 145 9.87 19.81 69.78
CA ALA A 145 8.71 20.50 70.36
C ALA A 145 8.09 19.77 71.57
N ARG A 146 8.48 18.52 71.80
CA ARG A 146 7.96 17.64 72.86
C ARG A 146 8.90 17.56 74.09
N ASN A 147 10.12 18.07 73.99
CA ASN A 147 11.05 18.27 75.12
C ASN A 147 11.07 19.75 75.54
#